data_AF-A0A933I291-F1
#
_entry.id   AF-A0A933I291-F1
#
_cell.length_a   1.000
_cell.length_b   1.000
_cell.length_c   1.000
_cell.angle_alpha   90.00
_cell.angle_beta   90.00
_cell.angle_gamma   90.00
#
_symmetry.space_group_name_H-M   'P 1'
#
loop_
_entity.id
_entity.type
_entity.pdbx_description
1 polymer ?
#
loop_
_entity_poly.entity_id
_entity_poly.type
_entity_poly.pdbx_seq_one_letter_code
_entity_poly.pdbx_strand_id
1 'polypeptide(L)'
;MAAEASCPICDLRNLPDGAARCPQCDSDLACFRALDSIPEESAGKAPAREKSFGRAAMSLGIGLAAGIILLNIYGLERLELLIEDQQASLLRAINSLSLTIDRRSWAASKTDTAPAAQEFLNYRARAGDTLWRLADRFYGSGRLYPVIIEHNPHLGVYAFEPGSAVRILMDGAQAGKIYKRLRVERDGKILWSYRVSDLDTPDSIARKFYKAEDASAWVRGLDSKATLKPGGRILIPLPGSPP
;
A
#
# COMPACT_ATOMS: atom_id res chain seq x y z
N MET A 1 84.55 5.37 9.43
CA MET A 1 84.13 5.89 10.75
C MET A 1 83.69 4.66 11.52
N ALA A 2 84.45 4.26 12.55
CA ALA A 2 84.18 3.04 13.32
C ALA A 2 82.85 3.21 14.07
N ALA A 3 81.90 2.31 13.86
CA ALA A 3 80.62 2.34 14.54
C ALA A 3 80.85 1.90 15.99
N GLU A 4 80.62 2.79 16.96
CA GLU A 4 80.67 2.47 18.38
C GLU A 4 79.56 1.44 18.69
N ALA A 5 79.91 0.17 18.81
CA ALA A 5 78.96 -0.88 19.17
C ALA A 5 78.50 -0.68 20.64
N SER A 6 77.18 -0.68 20.86
CA SER A 6 76.55 -0.59 22.17
C SER A 6 75.83 -1.88 22.56
N CYS A 7 75.81 -2.22 23.85
CA CYS A 7 75.12 -3.41 24.34
C CYS A 7 73.60 -3.16 24.43
N PRO A 8 72.74 -3.94 23.77
CA PRO A 8 71.30 -3.70 23.73
C PRO A 8 70.57 -4.01 25.05
N ILE A 9 71.26 -4.61 26.03
CA ILE A 9 70.65 -4.98 27.32
C ILE A 9 70.91 -3.92 28.40
N CYS A 10 72.11 -3.34 28.43
CA CYS A 10 72.52 -2.41 29.48
C CYS A 10 73.05 -1.06 28.97
N ASP A 11 72.98 -0.83 27.66
CA ASP A 11 73.41 0.39 26.97
C ASP A 11 74.87 0.81 27.19
N LEU A 12 75.74 -0.12 27.60
CA LEU A 12 77.18 0.12 27.63
C LEU A 12 77.66 0.48 26.23
N ARG A 13 78.32 1.63 26.10
CA ARG A 13 78.91 2.13 24.84
C ARG A 13 80.38 1.71 24.72
N ASN A 14 80.92 1.74 23.51
CA ASN A 14 82.32 1.42 23.20
C ASN A 14 82.69 -0.01 23.56
N LEU A 15 81.88 -0.99 23.15
CA LEU A 15 82.30 -2.38 23.25
C LEU A 15 83.46 -2.67 22.29
N PRO A 16 84.43 -3.50 22.71
CA PRO A 16 85.48 -3.94 21.81
C PRO A 16 84.89 -4.72 20.64
N ASP A 17 85.34 -4.40 19.42
CA ASP A 17 84.94 -5.09 18.21
C ASP A 17 85.15 -6.60 18.35
N GLY A 18 84.08 -7.38 18.16
CA GLY A 18 84.14 -8.84 18.26
C GLY A 18 83.91 -9.43 19.66
N ALA A 19 83.68 -8.64 20.72
CA ALA A 19 83.38 -9.17 22.06
C ALA A 19 82.16 -10.12 22.08
N ALA A 20 82.33 -11.38 22.47
CA ALA A 20 81.23 -12.37 22.51
C ALA A 20 80.28 -12.14 23.70
N ARG A 21 80.75 -11.51 24.77
CA ARG A 21 79.95 -11.16 25.96
C ARG A 21 80.18 -9.73 26.40
N CYS A 22 79.16 -9.12 26.99
CA CYS A 22 79.25 -7.79 27.59
C CYS A 22 79.96 -7.86 28.96
N PRO A 23 81.01 -7.07 29.23
CA PRO A 23 81.70 -7.09 30.52
C PRO A 23 80.89 -6.51 31.68
N GLN A 24 79.84 -5.71 31.41
CA GLN A 24 79.03 -5.07 32.45
C GLN A 24 77.84 -5.94 32.91
N CYS A 25 77.20 -6.67 31.99
CA CYS A 25 76.01 -7.46 32.29
C CYS A 25 76.11 -8.95 31.91
N ASP A 26 77.29 -9.40 31.49
CA ASP A 26 77.62 -10.76 31.04
C ASP A 26 76.67 -11.34 29.97
N SER A 27 75.96 -10.47 29.24
CA SER A 27 75.04 -10.89 28.19
C SER A 27 75.80 -11.42 26.97
N ASP A 28 75.34 -12.54 26.42
CA ASP A 28 75.89 -13.14 25.19
C ASP A 28 75.44 -12.34 23.96
N LEU A 29 76.40 -11.74 23.27
CA LEU A 29 76.19 -10.88 22.11
C LEU A 29 76.35 -11.62 20.78
N ALA A 30 76.75 -12.90 20.81
CA ALA A 30 76.94 -13.69 19.60
C ALA A 30 75.64 -13.84 18.80
N CYS A 31 74.51 -14.02 19.50
CA CYS A 31 73.20 -14.20 18.87
C CYS A 31 72.71 -12.92 18.18
N PHE A 32 72.92 -11.75 18.78
CA PHE A 32 72.53 -10.47 18.20
C PHE A 32 73.33 -10.15 16.93
N ARG A 33 74.63 -10.45 16.93
CA ARG A 33 75.45 -10.27 15.72
C ARG A 33 75.06 -11.23 14.59
N ALA A 34 74.63 -12.44 14.93
CA ALA A 34 74.13 -13.37 13.92
C ALA A 34 72.89 -12.78 13.22
N LEU A 35 72.01 -12.09 13.95
CA LEU A 35 70.86 -11.39 13.37
C LEU A 35 71.28 -10.19 12.50
N ASP A 36 72.24 -9.38 12.94
CA ASP A 36 72.75 -8.26 12.14
C ASP A 36 73.46 -8.71 10.85
N SER A 37 73.99 -9.95 10.84
CA SER A 37 74.64 -10.53 9.66
C SER A 37 73.68 -11.14 8.64
N ILE A 38 72.37 -11.15 8.91
CA ILE A 38 71.37 -11.60 7.95
C ILE A 38 71.26 -10.51 6.86
N PRO A 39 71.62 -10.80 5.60
CA PRO A 39 71.47 -9.83 4.53
C PRO A 39 69.98 -9.53 4.35
N GLU A 40 69.59 -8.26 4.50
CA GLU A 40 68.27 -7.82 4.07
C GLU A 40 68.16 -8.09 2.57
N GLU A 41 67.22 -8.95 2.17
CA GLU A 41 66.96 -9.22 0.76
C GLU A 41 66.66 -7.90 0.06
N SER A 42 67.65 -7.45 -0.73
CA SER A 42 67.52 -6.29 -1.61
C SER A 42 66.25 -6.46 -2.43
N ALA A 43 65.35 -5.49 -2.32
CA ALA A 43 64.15 -5.37 -3.14
C ALA A 43 64.52 -5.54 -4.62
N GLY A 44 64.34 -6.77 -5.12
CA GLY A 44 64.47 -7.09 -6.53
C GLY A 44 63.46 -6.26 -7.29
N LYS A 45 63.94 -5.43 -8.21
CA LYS A 45 63.10 -4.78 -9.21
C LYS A 45 62.36 -5.87 -9.97
N ALA A 46 61.08 -6.07 -9.66
CA ALA A 46 60.19 -6.89 -10.46
C ALA A 46 60.13 -6.28 -11.88
N PRO A 47 60.17 -7.10 -12.95
CA PRO A 47 59.93 -6.59 -14.29
C PRO A 47 58.52 -5.99 -14.35
N ALA A 48 58.40 -4.87 -15.07
CA ALA A 48 57.15 -4.13 -15.22
C ALA A 48 56.04 -5.05 -15.76
N ARG A 49 55.23 -5.59 -14.85
CA ARG A 49 54.02 -6.33 -15.16
C ARG A 49 52.98 -5.30 -15.63
N GLU A 50 52.76 -5.36 -16.93
CA GLU A 50 51.89 -4.51 -17.73
C GLU A 50 50.55 -4.20 -17.03
N LYS A 51 50.28 -2.90 -16.79
CA LYS A 51 49.06 -2.39 -16.13
C LYS A 51 47.80 -2.48 -17.03
N SER A 52 47.74 -3.44 -17.95
CA SER A 52 46.63 -3.60 -18.89
C SER A 52 45.47 -4.42 -18.31
N PHE A 53 45.71 -5.23 -17.26
CA PHE A 53 44.67 -6.11 -16.70
C PHE A 53 43.72 -5.43 -15.69
N GLY A 54 44.12 -4.30 -15.09
CA GLY A 54 43.32 -3.61 -14.07
C GLY A 54 42.14 -2.80 -14.63
N ARG A 55 42.22 -2.30 -15.87
CA ARG A 55 41.16 -1.47 -16.47
C ARG A 55 40.00 -2.31 -17.00
N ALA A 56 40.29 -3.47 -17.60
CA ALA A 56 39.26 -4.38 -18.12
C ALA A 56 38.41 -5.01 -17.00
N ALA A 57 39.04 -5.39 -15.87
CA ALA A 57 38.34 -5.94 -14.71
C ALA A 57 37.41 -4.90 -14.03
N MET A 58 37.82 -3.63 -13.98
CA MET A 58 37.01 -2.55 -13.38
C MET A 58 35.79 -2.18 -14.25
N SER A 59 35.94 -2.14 -15.59
CA SER A 59 34.81 -1.92 -16.50
C SER A 59 33.79 -3.06 -16.47
N LEU A 60 34.25 -4.30 -16.26
CA LEU A 60 33.37 -5.47 -16.13
C LEU A 60 32.58 -5.43 -14.82
N GLY A 61 33.21 -5.01 -13.72
CA GLY A 61 32.54 -4.79 -12.44
C GLY A 61 31.48 -3.69 -12.48
N ILE A 62 31.77 -2.56 -13.14
CA ILE A 62 30.80 -1.46 -13.31
C ILE A 62 29.63 -1.89 -14.19
N GLY A 63 29.90 -2.60 -15.29
CA GLY A 63 28.84 -3.15 -16.15
C GLY A 63 27.95 -4.15 -15.42
N LEU A 64 28.52 -5.00 -14.57
CA LEU A 64 27.78 -5.97 -13.77
C LEU A 64 26.92 -5.26 -12.70
N ALA A 65 27.48 -4.27 -12.01
CA ALA A 65 26.73 -3.47 -11.03
C ALA A 65 25.60 -2.68 -11.68
N ALA A 66 25.85 -2.03 -12.83
CA ALA A 66 24.81 -1.32 -13.58
C ALA A 66 23.71 -2.27 -14.09
N GLY A 67 24.09 -3.46 -14.58
CA GLY A 67 23.15 -4.49 -15.00
C GLY A 67 22.32 -5.03 -13.84
N ILE A 68 22.91 -5.24 -12.66
CA ILE A 68 22.19 -5.62 -11.45
C ILE A 68 21.24 -4.49 -11.01
N ILE A 69 21.67 -3.23 -11.05
CA ILE A 69 20.83 -2.08 -10.70
C ILE A 69 19.65 -1.97 -11.66
N LEU A 70 19.87 -2.09 -12.98
CA LEU A 70 18.81 -2.13 -13.98
C LEU A 70 17.85 -3.30 -13.74
N LEU A 71 18.37 -4.50 -13.48
CA LEU A 71 17.55 -5.68 -13.17
C LEU A 71 16.71 -5.48 -11.91
N ASN A 72 17.27 -4.84 -10.88
CA ASN A 72 16.53 -4.51 -9.65
C ASN A 72 15.46 -3.44 -9.90
N ILE A 73 15.75 -2.38 -10.66
CA ILE A 73 14.78 -1.32 -10.99
C ILE A 73 13.61 -1.91 -11.79
N TYR A 74 13.88 -2.68 -12.85
CA TYR A 74 12.84 -3.37 -13.62
C TYR A 74 12.11 -4.45 -12.81
N GLY A 75 12.80 -5.12 -11.89
CA GLY A 75 12.22 -6.09 -10.99
C GLY A 75 11.30 -5.46 -9.94
N LEU A 76 11.64 -4.27 -9.44
CA LEU A 76 10.89 -3.51 -8.44
C LEU A 76 9.58 -2.96 -9.00
N GLU A 77 9.58 -2.38 -10.21
CA GLU A 77 8.34 -1.94 -10.89
C GLU A 77 7.37 -3.12 -11.10
N ARG A 78 7.90 -4.30 -11.44
CA ARG A 78 7.09 -5.53 -11.59
C ARG A 78 6.55 -6.04 -10.26
N LEU A 79 7.30 -5.84 -9.17
CA LEU A 79 6.90 -6.26 -7.82
C LEU A 79 5.71 -5.42 -7.32
N GLU A 80 5.69 -4.12 -7.64
CA GLU A 80 4.63 -3.20 -7.21
C GLU A 80 3.26 -3.58 -7.81
N LEU A 81 3.23 -3.95 -9.10
CA LEU A 81 2.03 -4.46 -9.77
C LEU A 81 1.52 -5.79 -9.18
N LEU A 82 2.43 -6.66 -8.75
CA LEU A 82 2.10 -7.92 -8.07
C LEU A 82 1.53 -7.68 -6.66
N ILE A 83 2.06 -6.69 -5.94
CA ILE A 83 1.61 -6.33 -4.60
C ILE A 83 0.20 -5.74 -4.64
N GLU A 84 -0.12 -4.87 -5.61
CA GLU A 84 -1.47 -4.31 -5.76
C GLU A 84 -2.53 -5.38 -6.03
N ASP A 85 -2.25 -6.35 -6.91
CA ASP A 85 -3.18 -7.45 -7.17
C ASP A 85 -3.31 -8.39 -5.97
N GLN A 86 -2.21 -8.68 -5.28
CA GLN A 86 -2.21 -9.43 -4.02
C GLN A 86 -3.07 -8.74 -2.96
N GLN A 87 -2.92 -7.43 -2.75
CA GLN A 87 -3.73 -6.67 -1.80
C GLN A 87 -5.22 -6.65 -2.19
N ALA A 88 -5.54 -6.49 -3.48
CA ALA A 88 -6.92 -6.54 -3.97
C ALA A 88 -7.56 -7.93 -3.80
N SER A 89 -6.80 -9.00 -4.01
CA SER A 89 -7.29 -10.37 -3.79
C SER A 89 -7.53 -10.65 -2.29
N LEU A 90 -6.64 -10.18 -1.42
CA LEU A 90 -6.76 -10.33 0.03
C LEU A 90 -7.98 -9.57 0.57
N LEU A 91 -8.18 -8.32 0.13
CA LEU A 91 -9.35 -7.53 0.50
C LEU A 91 -10.66 -8.15 0.02
N ARG A 92 -10.68 -8.75 -1.18
CA ARG A 92 -11.84 -9.50 -1.69
C ARG A 92 -12.15 -10.71 -0.81
N ALA A 93 -11.13 -11.48 -0.43
CA ALA A 93 -11.27 -12.65 0.44
C ALA A 93 -11.75 -12.28 1.85
N ILE A 94 -11.20 -11.22 2.45
CA ILE A 94 -11.63 -10.74 3.78
C ILE A 94 -13.09 -10.28 3.73
N ASN A 95 -13.50 -9.54 2.69
CA ASN A 95 -14.88 -9.08 2.55
C ASN A 95 -15.86 -10.23 2.37
N SER A 96 -15.52 -11.26 1.58
CA SER A 96 -16.37 -12.44 1.40
C SER A 96 -16.47 -13.28 2.68
N LEU A 97 -15.40 -13.35 3.47
CA LEU A 97 -15.42 -13.99 4.78
C LEU A 97 -16.30 -13.23 5.76
N SER A 98 -16.16 -11.91 5.84
CA SER A 98 -16.99 -11.06 6.71
C SER A 98 -18.46 -11.22 6.38
N LEU A 99 -18.82 -11.26 5.09
CA LEU A 99 -20.19 -11.52 4.65
C LEU A 99 -20.71 -12.90 5.06
N THR A 100 -19.84 -13.91 5.02
CA THR A 100 -20.21 -15.27 5.44
C THR A 100 -20.43 -15.34 6.93
N ILE A 101 -19.62 -14.63 7.73
CA ILE A 101 -19.78 -14.51 9.18
C ILE A 101 -21.09 -13.77 9.49
N ASP A 102 -21.31 -12.61 8.87
CA ASP A 102 -22.53 -11.80 9.06
C ASP A 102 -23.79 -12.61 8.67
N ARG A 103 -23.72 -13.42 7.60
CA ARG A 103 -24.81 -14.30 7.17
C ARG A 103 -25.02 -15.50 8.10
N ARG A 104 -23.96 -16.07 8.68
CA ARG A 104 -24.07 -17.18 9.63
C ARG A 104 -24.59 -16.72 10.99
N SER A 105 -24.09 -15.61 11.51
CA SER A 105 -24.62 -14.98 12.72
C SER A 105 -26.09 -14.63 12.53
N TRP A 106 -26.46 -14.17 11.34
CA TRP A 106 -27.84 -13.92 10.95
C TRP A 106 -28.70 -15.19 10.86
N ALA A 107 -28.23 -16.23 10.17
CA ALA A 107 -28.95 -17.48 10.02
C ALA A 107 -29.18 -18.17 11.38
N ALA A 108 -28.22 -18.08 12.29
CA ALA A 108 -28.36 -18.55 13.67
C ALA A 108 -29.45 -17.77 14.44
N SER A 109 -29.59 -16.47 14.17
CA SER A 109 -30.60 -15.60 14.78
C SER A 109 -32.02 -15.83 14.26
N LYS A 110 -32.18 -16.40 13.05
CA LYS A 110 -33.48 -16.51 12.35
C LYS A 110 -34.27 -17.78 12.70
N THR A 111 -33.79 -18.59 13.65
CA THR A 111 -34.40 -19.89 13.96
C THR A 111 -35.71 -19.76 14.75
N ASP A 112 -35.97 -18.61 15.36
CA ASP A 112 -37.22 -18.34 16.10
C ASP A 112 -37.81 -17.00 15.65
N THR A 113 -38.85 -16.96 14.80
CA THR A 113 -39.97 -15.96 14.81
C THR A 113 -40.82 -15.98 13.51
N ALA A 114 -42.13 -15.76 13.70
CA ALA A 114 -43.25 -15.66 12.74
C ALA A 114 -43.14 -14.47 11.74
N PRO A 115 -44.15 -14.16 10.89
CA PRO A 115 -43.95 -13.63 9.53
C PRO A 115 -43.18 -12.30 9.43
N ALA A 116 -42.39 -12.24 8.35
CA ALA A 116 -41.27 -11.33 8.09
C ALA A 116 -41.57 -9.84 8.27
N ALA A 117 -41.23 -9.31 9.45
CA ALA A 117 -40.82 -7.91 9.57
C ALA A 117 -39.57 -7.70 8.70
N GLN A 118 -39.47 -6.55 8.03
CA GLN A 118 -38.24 -6.20 7.31
C GLN A 118 -37.12 -6.00 8.32
N GLU A 119 -36.14 -6.89 8.30
CA GLU A 119 -35.02 -6.85 9.22
C GLU A 119 -33.87 -6.02 8.65
N PHE A 120 -33.34 -5.12 9.47
CA PHE A 120 -32.29 -4.18 9.10
C PHE A 120 -31.05 -4.38 9.96
N LEU A 121 -29.88 -4.37 9.31
CA LEU A 121 -28.59 -4.21 9.94
C LEU A 121 -28.24 -2.73 10.05
N ASN A 122 -27.89 -2.27 11.25
CA ASN A 122 -27.34 -0.94 11.47
C ASN A 122 -25.82 -1.00 11.29
N TYR A 123 -25.34 -0.59 10.12
CA TYR A 123 -23.94 -0.58 9.75
C TYR A 123 -23.34 0.82 9.93
N ARG A 124 -22.07 0.89 10.37
CA ARG A 124 -21.32 2.15 10.43
C ARG A 124 -20.29 2.18 9.31
N ALA A 125 -20.42 3.17 8.43
CA ALA A 125 -19.55 3.34 7.26
C ALA A 125 -18.08 3.45 7.66
N ARG A 126 -17.20 2.79 6.91
CA ARG A 126 -15.75 2.82 7.11
C ARG A 126 -15.08 3.64 6.00
N ALA A 127 -13.81 4.00 6.21
CA ALA A 127 -13.02 4.63 5.18
C ALA A 127 -12.95 3.73 3.92
N GLY A 128 -13.26 4.32 2.76
CA GLY A 128 -13.29 3.61 1.47
C GLY A 128 -14.58 2.84 1.17
N ASP A 129 -15.57 2.84 2.07
CA ASP A 129 -16.91 2.35 1.73
C ASP A 129 -17.58 3.31 0.74
N THR A 130 -18.30 2.74 -0.22
CA THR A 130 -19.23 3.48 -1.10
C THR A 130 -20.57 2.78 -1.07
N LEU A 131 -21.66 3.50 -1.38
CA LEU A 131 -22.99 2.87 -1.45
C LEU A 131 -23.01 1.70 -2.47
N TRP A 132 -22.23 1.81 -3.54
CA TRP A 132 -22.04 0.73 -4.51
C TRP A 132 -21.37 -0.49 -3.89
N ARG A 133 -20.23 -0.30 -3.22
CA ARG A 133 -19.50 -1.41 -2.56
C ARG A 133 -20.33 -2.05 -1.46
N LEU A 134 -21.11 -1.27 -0.71
CA LEU A 134 -22.03 -1.80 0.29
C LEU A 134 -23.14 -2.63 -0.37
N ALA A 135 -23.76 -2.16 -1.44
CA ALA A 135 -24.77 -2.95 -2.15
C ALA A 135 -24.17 -4.21 -2.79
N ASP A 136 -22.96 -4.15 -3.34
CA ASP A 136 -22.26 -5.31 -3.86
C ASP A 136 -22.01 -6.35 -2.76
N ARG A 137 -21.53 -5.87 -1.62
CA ARG A 137 -21.28 -6.68 -0.43
C ARG A 137 -22.57 -7.34 0.09
N PHE A 138 -23.60 -6.57 0.40
CA PHE A 138 -24.79 -7.09 1.09
C PHE A 138 -25.85 -7.70 0.16
N TYR A 139 -25.91 -7.27 -1.11
CA TYR A 139 -26.90 -7.73 -2.09
C TYR A 139 -26.32 -8.56 -3.23
N GLY A 140 -24.99 -8.66 -3.34
CA GLY A 140 -24.31 -9.36 -4.44
C GLY A 140 -24.26 -8.56 -5.74
N SER A 141 -24.71 -7.31 -5.75
CA SER A 141 -24.53 -6.41 -6.88
C SER A 141 -24.61 -4.95 -6.47
N GLY A 142 -23.56 -4.19 -6.82
CA GLY A 142 -23.50 -2.76 -6.54
C GLY A 142 -24.65 -1.94 -7.14
N ARG A 143 -25.30 -2.43 -8.20
CA ARG A 143 -26.49 -1.80 -8.82
C ARG A 143 -27.67 -1.66 -7.87
N LEU A 144 -27.72 -2.41 -6.77
CA LEU A 144 -28.79 -2.32 -5.77
C LEU A 144 -28.61 -1.20 -4.75
N TYR A 145 -27.58 -0.35 -4.87
CA TYR A 145 -27.39 0.78 -3.96
C TYR A 145 -28.59 1.74 -3.83
N PRO A 146 -29.48 1.92 -4.84
CA PRO A 146 -30.69 2.73 -4.67
C PRO A 146 -31.64 2.18 -3.59
N VAL A 147 -31.58 0.88 -3.31
CA VAL A 147 -32.35 0.26 -2.20
C VAL A 147 -31.83 0.76 -0.85
N ILE A 148 -30.51 0.92 -0.72
CA ILE A 148 -29.90 1.48 0.50
C ILE A 148 -30.42 2.90 0.71
N ILE A 149 -30.46 3.72 -0.34
CA ILE A 149 -30.94 5.11 -0.23
C ILE A 149 -32.45 5.18 0.06
N GLU A 150 -33.28 4.28 -0.49
CA GLU A 150 -34.72 4.23 -0.17
C GLU A 150 -34.96 4.04 1.35
N HIS A 151 -34.04 3.38 2.05
CA HIS A 151 -34.10 3.21 3.51
C HIS A 151 -33.29 4.25 4.30
N ASN A 152 -32.47 5.06 3.61
CA ASN A 152 -31.59 6.07 4.20
C ASN A 152 -31.61 7.35 3.34
N PRO A 153 -32.72 8.11 3.34
CA PRO A 153 -32.92 9.22 2.40
C PRO A 153 -31.94 10.39 2.61
N HIS A 154 -31.26 10.45 3.76
CA HIS A 154 -30.24 11.44 4.07
C HIS A 154 -28.90 11.16 3.38
N LEU A 155 -28.65 9.93 2.91
CA LEU A 155 -27.42 9.56 2.24
C LEU A 155 -27.43 10.02 0.77
N GLY A 156 -26.26 10.36 0.25
CA GLY A 156 -26.00 10.63 -1.15
C GLY A 156 -24.84 9.80 -1.68
N VAL A 157 -24.79 9.55 -2.98
CA VAL A 157 -23.70 8.84 -3.66
C VAL A 157 -22.37 9.59 -3.53
N TYR A 158 -22.39 10.92 -3.72
CA TYR A 158 -21.18 11.76 -3.64
C TYR A 158 -20.97 12.43 -2.28
N ALA A 159 -21.97 12.35 -1.40
CA ALA A 159 -21.93 12.91 -0.04
C ALA A 159 -21.81 11.80 1.03
N PHE A 160 -21.31 10.62 0.66
CA PHE A 160 -21.19 9.48 1.56
C PHE A 160 -19.88 9.56 2.36
N GLU A 161 -19.98 9.71 3.68
CA GLU A 161 -18.81 9.91 4.55
C GLU A 161 -18.56 8.71 5.48
N PRO A 162 -17.29 8.41 5.81
CA PRO A 162 -16.95 7.48 6.87
C PRO A 162 -17.65 7.85 8.19
N GLY A 163 -18.12 6.85 8.93
CA GLY A 163 -18.89 7.05 10.17
C GLY A 163 -20.40 7.18 9.99
N SER A 164 -20.89 7.39 8.75
CA SER A 164 -22.32 7.43 8.44
C SER A 164 -23.04 6.17 8.94
N ALA A 165 -24.18 6.35 9.61
CA ALA A 165 -25.05 5.26 10.01
C ALA A 165 -25.91 4.82 8.81
N VAL A 166 -25.83 3.54 8.46
CA VAL A 166 -26.49 2.97 7.29
C VAL A 166 -27.40 1.83 7.72
N ARG A 167 -28.69 1.93 7.42
CA ARG A 167 -29.65 0.85 7.59
C ARG A 167 -29.66 -0.03 6.34
N ILE A 168 -29.21 -1.26 6.48
CA ILE A 168 -29.10 -2.22 5.38
C ILE A 168 -30.21 -3.25 5.53
N LEU A 169 -31.14 -3.32 4.58
CA LEU A 169 -32.12 -4.40 4.53
C LEU A 169 -31.38 -5.72 4.38
N MET A 170 -31.62 -6.72 5.24
CA MET A 170 -30.85 -7.98 5.20
C MET A 170 -31.38 -9.00 4.19
N ASP A 171 -32.63 -8.86 3.75
CA ASP A 171 -33.21 -9.71 2.70
C ASP A 171 -32.81 -9.19 1.31
N GLY A 172 -31.76 -9.79 0.74
CA GLY A 172 -31.29 -9.46 -0.61
C GLY A 172 -32.31 -9.77 -1.72
N ALA A 173 -33.17 -10.77 -1.54
CA ALA A 173 -34.22 -11.06 -2.52
C ALA A 173 -35.30 -9.97 -2.50
N GLN A 174 -35.65 -9.47 -1.31
CA GLN A 174 -36.52 -8.32 -1.16
C GLN A 174 -35.88 -7.04 -1.68
N ALA A 175 -34.58 -6.83 -1.45
CA ALA A 175 -33.84 -5.72 -2.05
C ALA A 175 -33.95 -5.74 -3.59
N GLY A 176 -33.80 -6.91 -4.22
CA GLY A 176 -34.00 -7.08 -5.66
C GLY A 176 -35.42 -6.71 -6.13
N LYS A 177 -36.46 -7.07 -5.36
CA LYS A 177 -37.85 -6.67 -5.64
C LYS A 177 -38.05 -5.16 -5.52
N ILE A 178 -37.48 -4.54 -4.48
CA ILE A 178 -37.52 -3.08 -4.30
C ILE A 178 -36.83 -2.39 -5.48
N TYR A 179 -35.61 -2.82 -5.82
CA TYR A 179 -34.85 -2.26 -6.93
C TYR A 179 -35.63 -2.28 -8.26
N LYS A 180 -36.32 -3.38 -8.58
CA LYS A 180 -37.17 -3.47 -9.77
C LYS A 180 -38.28 -2.42 -9.80
N ARG A 181 -38.86 -2.05 -8.65
CA ARG A 181 -39.87 -0.98 -8.56
C ARG A 181 -39.27 0.42 -8.65
N LEU A 182 -38.04 0.56 -8.17
CA LEU A 182 -37.29 1.81 -8.19
C LEU A 182 -36.77 2.13 -9.60
N ARG A 183 -36.48 1.11 -10.41
CA ARG A 183 -36.00 1.26 -11.79
C ARG A 183 -37.14 1.64 -12.73
N VAL A 184 -36.95 2.74 -13.46
CA VAL A 184 -37.82 3.21 -14.54
C VAL A 184 -36.99 3.28 -15.81
N GLU A 185 -37.53 2.80 -16.92
CA GLU A 185 -36.88 2.90 -18.22
C GLU A 185 -37.63 3.92 -19.08
N ARG A 186 -36.92 4.94 -19.58
CA ARG A 186 -37.49 6.01 -20.39
C ARG A 186 -36.48 6.44 -21.45
N ASP A 187 -36.89 6.46 -22.72
CA ASP A 187 -36.04 6.86 -23.85
C ASP A 187 -34.69 6.10 -23.90
N GLY A 188 -34.71 4.80 -23.58
CA GLY A 188 -33.52 3.95 -23.52
C GLY A 188 -32.61 4.23 -22.31
N LYS A 189 -32.99 5.13 -21.41
CA LYS A 189 -32.23 5.48 -20.19
C LYS A 189 -32.83 4.81 -18.97
N ILE A 190 -31.95 4.31 -18.11
CA ILE A 190 -32.33 3.82 -16.79
C ILE A 190 -32.39 5.00 -15.84
N LEU A 191 -33.59 5.28 -15.37
CA LEU A 191 -33.88 6.30 -14.38
C LEU A 191 -34.25 5.62 -13.06
N TRP A 192 -33.91 6.27 -11.97
CA TRP A 192 -34.33 5.85 -10.65
C TRP A 192 -35.48 6.73 -10.17
N SER A 193 -36.58 6.10 -9.78
CA SER A 193 -37.64 6.77 -9.04
C SER A 193 -37.17 7.00 -7.61
N TYR A 194 -36.75 8.22 -7.28
CA TYR A 194 -36.34 8.63 -5.94
C TYR A 194 -37.52 9.21 -5.17
N ARG A 195 -37.64 8.88 -3.89
CA ARG A 195 -38.60 9.51 -2.98
C ARG A 195 -37.97 10.74 -2.35
N VAL A 196 -38.57 11.91 -2.59
CA VAL A 196 -38.15 13.20 -2.03
C VAL A 196 -38.36 13.19 -0.52
N SER A 197 -37.30 13.49 0.23
CA SER A 197 -37.34 13.72 1.68
C SER A 197 -37.93 15.08 2.02
N ASP A 198 -38.40 15.23 3.24
CA ASP A 198 -38.76 16.49 3.87
C ASP A 198 -37.67 17.58 3.82
N LEU A 199 -36.40 17.19 3.94
CA LEU A 199 -35.25 18.10 3.91
C LEU A 199 -34.67 18.31 2.50
N ASP A 200 -35.31 17.77 1.46
CA ASP A 200 -34.78 17.88 0.12
C ASP A 200 -35.11 19.22 -0.54
N THR A 201 -34.06 19.80 -1.09
CA THR A 201 -34.07 20.92 -2.03
C THR A 201 -33.51 20.43 -3.36
N PRO A 202 -33.76 21.14 -4.47
CA PRO A 202 -33.11 20.80 -5.74
C PRO A 202 -31.58 20.71 -5.59
N ASP A 203 -30.97 21.66 -4.86
CA ASP A 203 -29.53 21.67 -4.64
C ASP A 203 -29.03 20.52 -3.75
N SER A 204 -29.77 20.15 -2.71
CA SER A 204 -29.35 19.02 -1.85
C SER A 204 -29.45 17.69 -2.60
N ILE A 205 -30.51 17.49 -3.40
CA ILE A 205 -30.65 16.32 -4.26
C ILE A 205 -29.51 16.30 -5.29
N ALA A 206 -29.19 17.45 -5.89
CA ALA A 206 -28.12 17.53 -6.88
C ALA A 206 -26.77 17.13 -6.29
N ARG A 207 -26.42 17.63 -5.10
CA ARG A 207 -25.19 17.23 -4.38
C ARG A 207 -25.19 15.77 -3.93
N LYS A 208 -26.35 15.19 -3.63
CA LYS A 208 -26.45 13.76 -3.28
C LYS A 208 -26.06 12.88 -4.48
N PHE A 209 -26.48 13.23 -5.69
CA PHE A 209 -26.44 12.30 -6.83
C PHE A 209 -25.52 12.70 -7.98
N TYR A 210 -24.98 13.91 -7.98
CA TYR A 210 -24.08 14.41 -9.02
C TYR A 210 -22.82 15.02 -8.42
N LYS A 211 -21.73 15.00 -9.21
CA LYS A 211 -20.55 15.80 -8.92
C LYS A 211 -20.92 17.28 -8.98
N ALA A 212 -20.19 18.13 -8.25
CA ALA A 212 -20.50 19.55 -8.13
C ALA A 212 -20.59 20.28 -9.49
N GLU A 213 -19.77 19.86 -10.46
CA GLU A 213 -19.77 20.38 -11.84
C GLU A 213 -21.06 20.06 -12.62
N ASP A 214 -21.63 18.87 -12.43
CA ASP A 214 -22.84 18.40 -13.11
C ASP A 214 -24.14 18.83 -12.40
N ALA A 215 -24.06 19.04 -11.08
CA ALA A 215 -25.19 19.38 -10.22
C ALA A 215 -25.95 20.62 -10.73
N SER A 216 -25.23 21.64 -11.18
CA SER A 216 -25.81 22.90 -11.64
C SER A 216 -26.68 22.72 -12.90
N ALA A 217 -26.32 21.80 -13.81
CA ALA A 217 -27.11 21.54 -15.02
C ALA A 217 -28.42 20.81 -14.70
N TRP A 218 -28.39 19.87 -13.75
CA TRP A 218 -29.59 19.16 -13.30
C TRP A 218 -30.55 20.08 -12.55
N VAL A 219 -30.04 20.93 -11.64
CA VAL A 219 -30.87 21.91 -10.92
C VAL A 219 -31.57 22.85 -11.90
N ARG A 220 -30.84 23.38 -12.90
CA ARG A 220 -31.43 24.21 -13.97
C ARG A 220 -32.48 23.45 -14.80
N GLY A 221 -32.33 22.14 -14.97
CA GLY A 221 -33.32 21.30 -15.67
C GLY A 221 -34.56 20.99 -14.85
N LEU A 222 -34.48 21.01 -13.51
CA LEU A 222 -35.65 20.96 -12.62
C LEU A 222 -36.33 22.31 -12.47
N ASP A 223 -35.59 23.40 -12.68
CA ASP A 223 -36.08 24.75 -12.49
C ASP A 223 -36.96 25.23 -13.64
N SER A 224 -38.25 25.03 -13.46
CA SER A 224 -39.28 26.05 -13.72
C SER A 224 -40.69 25.58 -13.30
N LYS A 225 -40.92 24.28 -13.05
CA LYS A 225 -42.26 23.75 -12.72
C LYS A 225 -42.33 22.58 -11.73
N ALA A 226 -41.22 21.96 -11.33
CA ALA A 226 -41.26 20.79 -10.46
C ALA A 226 -41.32 21.19 -8.98
N THR A 227 -42.53 21.30 -8.42
CA THR A 227 -42.68 21.40 -6.96
C THR A 227 -42.24 20.09 -6.32
N LEU A 228 -41.07 20.09 -5.67
CA LEU A 228 -40.63 18.99 -4.82
C LEU A 228 -41.60 18.88 -3.64
N LYS A 229 -42.37 17.80 -3.59
CA LYS A 229 -43.26 17.49 -2.48
C LYS A 229 -42.62 16.38 -1.65
N PRO A 230 -42.40 16.57 -0.34
CA PRO A 230 -41.97 15.48 0.53
C PRO A 230 -42.85 14.25 0.36
N GLY A 231 -42.23 13.07 0.23
CA GLY A 231 -42.89 11.81 -0.09
C GLY A 231 -43.26 11.62 -1.57
N GLY A 232 -43.25 12.69 -2.37
CA GLY A 232 -43.36 12.63 -3.83
C GLY A 232 -42.17 11.91 -4.46
N ARG A 233 -42.34 11.45 -5.71
CA ARG A 233 -41.26 10.77 -6.44
C ARG A 233 -40.80 11.56 -7.66
N ILE A 234 -39.49 11.62 -7.85
CA ILE A 234 -38.84 12.22 -9.02
C ILE A 234 -37.95 11.19 -9.73
N LEU A 235 -37.63 11.43 -10.99
CA LEU A 235 -36.75 10.56 -11.76
C LEU A 235 -35.33 11.13 -11.79
N ILE A 236 -34.39 10.35 -11.29
CA ILE A 236 -32.98 10.70 -11.20
C ILE A 236 -32.21 9.80 -12.18
N PRO A 237 -31.55 10.34 -13.22
CA PRO A 237 -30.60 9.57 -13.99
C PRO A 237 -29.43 9.21 -13.09
N LEU A 238 -29.25 7.91 -12.84
CA LEU A 238 -28.11 7.42 -12.08
C LEU A 238 -26.88 7.44 -12.99
N PRO A 239 -25.72 7.95 -12.51
CA PRO A 239 -24.46 7.63 -13.17
C PRO A 239 -24.28 6.10 -13.17
N GLY A 240 -23.45 5.59 -14.09
CA GLY A 240 -22.96 4.21 -14.02
C GLY A 240 -22.18 3.94 -12.72
N SER A 241 -21.35 2.89 -12.66
CA SER A 241 -20.51 2.61 -11.47
C SER A 241 -19.88 3.91 -10.95
N PRO A 242 -20.34 4.46 -9.81
CA PRO A 242 -19.73 5.65 -9.25
C PRO A 242 -18.32 5.29 -8.75
N PRO A 243 -17.39 6.26 -8.69
CA PRO A 243 -16.03 6.03 -8.19
C PRO A 243 -16.02 5.48 -6.75
#